data_AF-A0A355D8U6-F1
#
_entry.id   AF-A0A355D8U6-F1
#
_cell.length_a   1.000
_cell.length_b   1.000
_cell.length_c   1.000
_cell.angle_alpha   90.00
_cell.angle_beta   90.00
_cell.angle_gamma   90.00
#
_symmetry.space_group_name_H-M   'P 1'
#
loop_
_entity.id
_entity.type
_entity.pdbx_description
1 polymer ?
#
loop_
_entity_poly.entity_id
_entity_poly.type
_entity_poly.pdbx_seq_one_letter_code
_entity_poly.pdbx_strand_id
1 'polypeptide(L)' 'MNHNNCSNNSNDSCRHKEQTHVHEYTGSTIIASEDCSVHNHRFAGVTGEAIPYRNSHVHKLQTNTDFYDHFHEICDTTG' A
#
# COMPACT_ATOMS: atom_id res chain seq x y z
N MET A 1 11.27 -18.21 7.05
CA MET A 1 12.58 -18.46 7.68
C MET A 1 12.68 -17.56 8.89
N ASN A 2 12.77 -18.16 10.07
CA ASN A 2 12.72 -17.50 11.36
C ASN A 2 14.17 -17.12 11.74
N HIS A 3 14.45 -15.84 11.92
CA HIS A 3 15.75 -15.39 12.42
C HIS A 3 15.54 -14.53 13.66
N ASN A 4 15.43 -15.20 14.81
CA ASN A 4 15.62 -14.61 16.12
C ASN A 4 16.88 -15.22 16.77
N ASN A 5 17.92 -14.41 16.97
CA ASN A 5 18.86 -14.46 18.11
C ASN A 5 19.88 -13.31 17.97
N CYS A 6 19.76 -12.21 18.73
CA CYS A 6 20.29 -11.95 20.09
C CYS A 6 21.75 -11.49 20.14
N SER A 7 22.02 -10.26 20.63
CA SER A 7 22.80 -10.00 21.87
C SER A 7 23.11 -8.50 22.10
N ASN A 8 22.50 -7.95 23.17
CA ASN A 8 23.06 -7.12 24.25
C ASN A 8 23.88 -5.83 24.01
N ASN A 9 23.28 -4.76 24.53
CA ASN A 9 23.86 -3.69 25.37
C ASN A 9 24.76 -2.63 24.72
N SER A 10 24.12 -1.54 24.28
CA SER A 10 24.65 -0.17 24.32
C SER A 10 23.45 0.77 24.37
N ASN A 11 23.52 1.80 25.22
CA ASN A 11 22.51 2.84 25.40
C ASN A 11 22.27 3.65 24.12
N ASP A 12 21.59 3.06 23.16
CA ASP A 12 21.19 3.70 21.93
C ASP A 12 19.67 3.60 21.85
N SER A 13 18.98 4.71 22.16
CA SER A 13 17.52 4.81 22.13
C SER A 13 16.98 4.84 20.69
N CYS A 14 17.57 4.05 19.81
CA CYS A 14 17.01 3.70 18.52
C CYS A 14 15.88 2.72 18.77
N ARG A 15 14.67 3.24 18.99
CA ARG A 15 13.44 2.44 18.93
C ARG A 15 13.33 1.85 17.53
N HIS A 16 13.84 0.64 17.35
CA HIS A 16 13.56 -0.16 16.17
C HIS A 16 12.05 -0.40 16.15
N LYS A 17 11.35 0.33 15.28
CA LYS A 17 9.93 0.13 15.08
C LYS A 17 9.77 -1.26 14.45
N GLU A 18 9.12 -2.17 15.17
CA GLU A 18 8.83 -3.49 14.62
C GLU A 18 7.93 -3.36 13.38
N GLN A 19 8.26 -4.12 12.34
CA GLN A 19 7.46 -4.16 11.12
C GLN A 19 6.07 -4.73 11.41
N THR A 20 5.02 -4.12 10.85
CA THR A 20 3.64 -4.62 10.98
C THR A 20 3.13 -5.26 9.68
N HIS A 21 1.97 -5.93 9.77
CA HIS A 21 1.36 -6.56 8.60
C HIS A 21 0.90 -5.53 7.56
N VAL A 22 0.77 -6.01 6.33
CA VAL A 22 0.34 -5.27 5.14
C VAL A 22 -0.65 -6.14 4.35
N HIS A 23 -1.40 -5.53 3.43
CA HIS A 23 -2.35 -6.24 2.58
C HIS A 23 -2.06 -6.04 1.10
N GLU A 24 -2.17 -7.10 0.32
CA GLU A 24 -2.16 -7.00 -1.15
C GLU A 24 -3.50 -6.48 -1.64
N TYR A 25 -3.48 -5.68 -2.71
CA TYR A 25 -4.67 -5.22 -3.40
C TYR A 25 -4.50 -5.27 -4.91
N THR A 26 -5.63 -5.45 -5.59
CA THR A 26 -5.77 -5.32 -7.04
C THR A 26 -7.08 -4.61 -7.37
N GLY A 27 -7.16 -3.95 -8.52
CA GLY A 27 -8.37 -3.26 -8.96
C GLY A 27 -8.30 -2.74 -10.38
N SER A 28 -9.38 -2.10 -10.82
CA SER A 28 -9.48 -1.44 -12.12
C SER A 28 -10.34 -0.18 -12.06
N THR A 29 -10.15 0.74 -12.98
CA THR A 29 -11.04 1.88 -13.19
C THR A 29 -12.32 1.47 -13.92
N ILE A 30 -13.31 2.36 -13.95
CA ILE A 30 -14.46 2.23 -14.85
C ILE A 30 -13.95 2.32 -16.29
N ILE A 31 -14.60 1.59 -17.22
CA ILE A 31 -14.27 1.68 -18.64
C ILE A 31 -14.58 3.10 -19.12
N ALA A 32 -13.56 3.81 -19.59
CA ALA A 32 -13.70 5.12 -20.19
C ALA A 32 -13.95 4.97 -21.69
N SER A 33 -14.82 5.82 -22.23
CA SER A 33 -15.06 5.97 -23.66
C SER A 33 -15.18 7.45 -23.98
N GLU A 34 -14.04 8.14 -24.03
CA GLU A 34 -13.94 9.39 -24.78
C GLU A 34 -13.27 9.10 -26.13
N ASP A 35 -13.50 9.96 -27.12
CA ASP A 35 -12.74 10.03 -28.39
C ASP A 35 -12.43 8.74 -29.20
N CYS A 36 -13.27 7.70 -29.10
CA CYS A 36 -13.09 6.39 -29.76
C CYS A 36 -12.00 5.50 -29.14
N SER A 37 -11.42 5.84 -27.99
CA SER A 37 -10.50 4.97 -27.23
C SER A 37 -11.20 4.31 -26.04
N VAL A 38 -11.84 3.15 -26.26
CA VAL A 38 -12.41 2.36 -25.16
C VAL A 38 -11.27 1.71 -24.38
N HIS A 39 -11.06 2.15 -23.15
CA HIS A 39 -9.96 1.65 -22.34
C HIS A 39 -10.34 1.45 -20.87
N ASN A 40 -9.55 0.62 -20.21
CA ASN A 40 -9.63 0.32 -18.80
C ASN A 40 -8.22 0.40 -18.25
N HIS A 41 -8.08 0.91 -17.03
CA HIS A 41 -6.81 0.89 -16.35
C HIS A 41 -6.85 -0.08 -15.18
N ARG A 42 -5.78 -0.86 -15.00
CA ARG A 42 -5.60 -1.81 -13.90
C ARG A 42 -4.58 -1.28 -12.92
N PHE A 43 -4.69 -1.70 -11.67
CA PHE A 43 -3.70 -1.41 -10.64
C PHE A 43 -3.56 -2.57 -9.66
N ALA A 44 -2.38 -2.70 -9.09
CA ALA A 44 -2.07 -3.67 -8.05
C ALA A 44 -0.97 -3.12 -7.14
N GLY A 45 -0.91 -3.61 -5.91
CA GLY A 45 0.13 -3.20 -4.97
C GLY A 45 -0.06 -3.83 -3.59
N VAL A 46 0.72 -3.32 -2.65
CA VAL A 46 0.64 -3.68 -1.23
C VAL A 46 0.46 -2.40 -0.43
N THR A 47 -0.42 -2.43 0.57
CA THR A 47 -0.67 -1.26 1.42
C THR A 47 0.56 -0.89 2.26
N GLY A 48 0.53 0.31 2.82
CA GLY A 48 1.40 0.65 3.95
C GLY A 48 1.12 -0.21 5.19
N GLU A 49 2.06 -0.12 6.13
CA GLU A 49 1.92 -0.70 7.47
C GLU A 49 0.67 -0.24 8.21
N ALA A 50 0.22 -1.03 9.17
CA ALA A 50 -0.92 -0.70 10.02
C ALA A 50 -0.71 0.63 10.77
N ILE A 51 -1.67 1.53 10.63
CA ILE A 51 -1.72 2.84 11.30
C ILE A 51 -2.84 2.78 12.35
N PRO A 52 -2.52 2.83 13.66
CA PRO A 52 -3.54 2.81 14.71
C PRO A 52 -4.59 3.91 14.51
N TYR A 53 -5.87 3.54 14.55
CA TYR A 53 -6.99 4.45 14.38
C TYR A 53 -8.18 3.99 15.24
N ARG A 54 -8.52 4.80 16.25
CA ARG A 54 -9.56 4.48 17.25
C ARG A 54 -9.29 3.13 17.95
N ASN A 55 -10.22 2.17 17.85
CA ASN A 55 -10.14 0.84 18.47
C ASN A 55 -9.56 -0.23 17.53
N SER A 56 -9.02 0.16 16.38
CA SER A 56 -8.45 -0.74 15.37
C SER A 56 -7.29 -0.02 14.66
N HIS A 57 -7.09 -0.27 13.37
CA HIS A 57 -6.08 0.35 12.53
C HIS A 57 -6.57 0.48 11.10
N VAL A 58 -5.87 1.30 10.33
CA VAL A 58 -6.10 1.50 8.90
C VAL A 58 -4.78 1.31 8.15
N HIS A 59 -4.87 1.18 6.84
CA HIS A 59 -3.77 1.06 5.91
C HIS A 59 -3.96 2.08 4.80
N LYS A 60 -2.87 2.70 4.36
CA LYS A 60 -2.89 3.58 3.19
C LYS A 60 -2.52 2.79 1.96
N LEU A 61 -3.22 3.04 0.85
CA LEU A 61 -2.73 2.67 -0.47
C LEU A 61 -2.50 3.94 -1.29
N GLN A 62 -1.37 3.95 -1.99
CA GLN A 62 -1.03 4.98 -2.97
C GLN A 62 -0.38 4.29 -4.16
N THR A 63 -0.98 4.42 -5.33
CA THR A 63 -0.45 3.84 -6.56
C THR A 63 -0.93 4.60 -7.78
N ASN A 64 -0.27 4.37 -8.91
CA ASN A 64 -0.80 4.73 -10.21
C ASN A 64 -1.39 3.48 -10.87
N THR A 65 -2.34 3.70 -11.75
CA THR A 65 -2.76 2.65 -12.67
C THR A 65 -1.67 2.30 -13.69
N ASP A 66 -1.88 1.22 -14.44
CA ASP A 66 -1.12 0.96 -15.65
C ASP A 66 -1.29 2.09 -16.69
N PHE A 67 -0.34 2.14 -17.61
CA PHE A 67 -0.27 3.19 -18.62
C PHE A 67 -1.10 2.83 -19.85
N TYR A 68 -2.05 3.69 -20.18
CA TYR A 68 -2.72 3.74 -21.48
C TYR A 68 -2.98 5.21 -21.80
N ASP A 69 -2.08 5.83 -22.56
CA ASP A 69 -2.03 7.28 -22.87
C ASP A 69 -1.77 8.21 -21.65
N HIS A 70 -2.35 7.89 -20.49
CA HIS A 70 -2.13 8.56 -19.21
C HIS A 70 -2.15 7.59 -18.02
N PHE A 71 -1.99 8.15 -16.83
CA PHE A 71 -2.09 7.47 -15.54
C PHE A 71 -3.23 8.07 -14.71
N HIS A 72 -3.84 7.27 -13.86
CA HIS A 72 -4.63 7.75 -12.74
C HIS A 72 -3.90 7.49 -11.42
N GLU A 73 -3.83 8.50 -10.56
CA GLU A 73 -3.35 8.35 -9.18
C GLU A 73 -4.52 7.89 -8.29
N ILE A 74 -4.26 6.89 -7.47
CA ILE A 74 -5.18 6.36 -6.47
C ILE A 74 -4.54 6.55 -5.11
N CYS A 75 -5.20 7.29 -4.24
CA CYS A 75 -4.82 7.54 -2.86
C CYS A 75 -6.03 7.25 -1.97
N ASP A 76 -5.99 6.16 -1.21
CA ASP A 76 -7.12 5.77 -0.35
C ASP A 76 -6.66 5.12 0.96
N THR A 77 -7.60 4.92 1.88
CA THR A 77 -7.39 4.32 3.20
C THR A 77 -8.38 3.18 3.43
N THR A 78 -7.87 2.00 3.78
CA THR A 78 -8.65 0.80 4.13
C THR A 78 -8.44 0.44 5.59
N GLY A 79 -9.32 -0.33 6.22
CA GLY A 79 -9.17 -0.74 7.62
C GLY A 79 -10.35 -1.54 8.12
#